data_AF-A0A7S1WE24-F1
#
_entry.id   AF-A0A7S1WE24-F1
#
_cell.length_a   1.000
_cell.length_b   1.000
_cell.length_c   1.000
_cell.angle_alpha   90.00
_cell.angle_beta   90.00
_cell.angle_gamma   90.00
#
_symmetry.space_group_name_H-M   'P 1'
#
loop_
_entity.id
_entity.type
_entity.pdbx_description
1 polymer ?
#
loop_
_entity_poly.entity_id
_entity_poly.type
_entity_poly.pdbx_seq_one_letter_code
_entity_poly.pdbx_strand_id
1 'polypeptide(L)'
;ADHSWLERLAADPETEAHSPNKKSRQVRSGHYVRVLPSPLPKPRLVIHSPAMARALGLSEDECATEAFAAFFAGEQERVKELQSWCTPYALSIMGRPYFNNCPFGNGNGYGDGRAISIGEVVV
;
A
#
# COMPACT_ATOMS: atom_id res chain seq x y z
N ALA A 1 -15.36 3.39 1.36
CA ALA A 1 -14.08 4.10 1.13
C ALA A 1 -14.28 5.08 0.01
N ASP A 2 -13.73 6.29 0.15
CA ASP A 2 -13.64 7.25 -0.96
C ASP A 2 -12.25 7.07 -1.55
N HIS A 3 -12.14 6.66 -2.81
CA HIS A 3 -10.84 6.45 -3.47
C HIS A 3 -10.37 7.75 -4.13
N SER A 4 -10.62 8.88 -3.47
CA SER A 4 -10.43 10.21 -4.02
C SER A 4 -9.00 10.43 -4.54
N TRP A 5 -8.00 9.82 -3.89
CA TRP A 5 -6.61 9.89 -4.35
C TRP A 5 -6.38 9.13 -5.66
N LEU A 6 -6.95 7.94 -5.81
CA LEU A 6 -6.81 7.15 -7.03
C LEU A 6 -7.61 7.75 -8.20
N GLU A 7 -8.62 8.57 -7.91
CA GLU A 7 -9.38 9.31 -8.92
C GLU A 7 -8.71 10.63 -9.32
N ARG A 8 -8.08 11.33 -8.38
CA ARG A 8 -7.55 12.69 -8.57
C ARG A 8 -6.06 12.74 -8.88
N LEU A 9 -5.29 11.75 -8.43
CA LEU A 9 -3.85 11.71 -8.69
C LEU A 9 -3.55 10.96 -9.99
N ALA A 10 -2.46 11.35 -10.64
CA ALA A 10 -1.94 10.60 -11.77
C ALA A 10 -1.27 9.30 -11.33
N ALA A 11 -1.73 8.15 -11.85
CA ALA A 11 -1.02 6.89 -11.76
C ALA A 11 0.31 6.94 -12.52
N ASP A 12 1.24 6.06 -12.15
CA ASP A 12 2.39 5.74 -12.98
C ASP A 12 1.93 5.24 -14.37
N PRO A 13 2.38 5.84 -15.48
CA PRO A 13 1.97 5.46 -16.83
C PRO A 13 2.28 3.99 -17.19
N GLU A 14 3.28 3.39 -16.53
CA GLU A 14 3.66 1.99 -16.76
C GLU A 14 2.92 0.99 -15.85
N THR A 15 1.99 1.46 -15.00
CA THR A 15 1.34 0.61 -13.98
C THR A 15 0.65 -0.61 -14.57
N GLU A 16 -0.05 -0.47 -15.70
CA GLU A 16 -0.80 -1.59 -16.31
C GLU A 16 0.13 -2.56 -17.04
N ALA A 17 1.19 -2.06 -17.68
CA ALA A 17 2.17 -2.88 -18.39
C ALA A 17 2.93 -3.85 -17.48
N HIS A 18 3.09 -3.49 -16.21
CA HIS A 18 3.79 -4.29 -15.20
C HIS A 18 2.87 -4.90 -14.15
N SER A 19 1.54 -4.80 -14.32
CA SER A 19 0.56 -5.39 -13.40
C SER A 19 0.86 -6.89 -13.15
N PRO A 20 0.84 -7.39 -11.90
CA PRO A 20 0.36 -6.74 -10.66
C PRO A 20 1.42 -5.94 -9.89
N ASN A 21 2.49 -5.48 -10.56
CA ASN A 21 3.59 -4.68 -10.01
C ASN A 21 4.33 -5.36 -8.84
N LYS A 22 4.64 -6.66 -9.00
CA LYS A 22 5.35 -7.49 -7.99
C LYS A 22 6.86 -7.60 -8.20
N LYS A 23 7.44 -6.86 -9.13
CA LYS A 23 8.88 -6.88 -9.45
C LYS A 23 9.47 -5.49 -9.34
N SER A 24 10.70 -5.40 -8.84
CA SER A 24 11.45 -4.14 -8.77
C SER A 24 11.65 -3.55 -10.17
N ARG A 25 11.31 -2.27 -10.33
CA ARG A 25 11.53 -1.49 -11.55
C ARG A 25 11.72 -0.02 -11.20
N GLN A 26 12.16 0.76 -12.18
CA GLN A 26 12.19 2.20 -12.06
C GLN A 26 10.77 2.77 -12.19
N VAL A 27 10.40 3.70 -11.33
CA VAL A 27 9.17 4.50 -11.44
C VAL A 27 9.61 5.93 -11.76
N ARG A 28 9.29 6.41 -12.96
CA ARG A 28 9.80 7.68 -13.48
C ARG A 28 8.85 8.85 -13.29
N SER A 29 7.57 8.57 -13.09
CA SER A 29 6.51 9.56 -12.96
C SER A 29 5.28 8.94 -12.32
N GLY A 30 4.27 9.77 -12.03
CA GLY A 30 3.06 9.34 -11.35
C GLY A 30 3.19 9.44 -9.83
N HIS A 31 2.05 9.66 -9.18
CA HIS A 31 1.96 9.79 -7.73
C HIS A 31 1.77 8.44 -7.03
N TYR A 32 1.34 7.41 -7.76
CA TYR A 32 1.16 6.07 -7.21
C TYR A 32 1.32 5.00 -8.29
N VAL A 33 1.66 3.80 -7.85
CA VAL A 33 1.65 2.58 -8.66
C VAL A 33 0.58 1.65 -8.09
N ARG A 34 -0.34 1.15 -8.92
CA ARG A 34 -1.30 0.12 -8.47
C ARG A 34 -0.56 -1.18 -8.25
N VAL A 35 -0.70 -1.76 -7.07
CA VAL A 35 -0.04 -3.02 -6.71
C VAL A 35 -1.07 -3.98 -6.14
N LEU A 36 -0.87 -5.28 -6.36
CA LEU A 36 -1.60 -6.31 -5.61
C LEU A 36 -0.67 -6.86 -4.51
N PRO A 37 -1.08 -6.88 -3.23
CA PRO A 37 -0.27 -7.49 -2.18
C PRO A 37 -0.03 -8.99 -2.43
N SER A 38 0.94 -9.55 -1.71
CA SER A 38 1.18 -10.99 -1.67
C SER A 38 0.68 -11.51 -0.33
N PRO A 39 -0.45 -12.25 -0.28
CA PRO A 39 -1.02 -12.72 0.97
C PRO A 39 -0.06 -13.63 1.74
N LEU A 40 -0.05 -13.50 3.07
CA LEU A 40 0.64 -14.46 3.94
C LEU A 40 -0.15 -15.78 4.02
N PRO A 41 0.53 -16.94 4.05
CA PRO A 41 -0.15 -18.21 4.25
C PRO A 41 -0.64 -18.34 5.69
N LYS A 42 -1.92 -18.75 5.86
CA LYS A 42 -2.55 -19.04 7.16
C LYS A 42 -2.36 -17.92 8.21
N PRO A 43 -2.82 -16.69 7.91
CA PRO A 43 -2.64 -15.56 8.82
C PRO A 43 -3.49 -15.75 10.10
N ARG A 44 -3.00 -15.20 11.21
CA ARG A 44 -3.73 -15.17 12.49
C ARG A 44 -3.55 -13.82 13.15
N LEU A 45 -4.64 -13.27 13.69
CA LEU A 45 -4.56 -12.07 14.52
C LEU A 45 -3.82 -12.37 15.83
N VAL A 46 -2.80 -11.56 16.13
CA VAL A 46 -2.04 -11.65 17.40
C VAL A 46 -2.57 -10.63 18.40
N ILE A 47 -2.70 -9.38 17.97
CA ILE A 47 -3.19 -8.26 18.76
C ILE A 47 -3.72 -7.17 17.83
N HIS A 48 -4.71 -6.40 18.28
CA HIS A 48 -5.12 -5.14 17.67
C HIS A 48 -5.33 -4.09 18.77
N SER A 49 -5.38 -2.82 18.41
CA SER A 49 -5.71 -1.74 19.34
C SER A 49 -7.23 -1.51 19.36
N PRO A 50 -7.94 -1.74 20.48
CA PRO A 50 -9.38 -1.49 20.56
C PRO A 50 -9.73 0.00 20.38
N ALA A 51 -8.86 0.89 20.86
CA ALA A 51 -9.05 2.33 20.71
C ALA A 51 -8.96 2.76 19.24
N MET A 52 -7.99 2.22 18.48
CA MET A 52 -7.86 2.52 17.06
C MET A 52 -9.00 1.89 16.24
N ALA A 53 -9.41 0.65 16.55
CA ALA A 53 -10.53 0.01 15.89
C ALA A 53 -11.81 0.86 16.01
N ARG A 54 -12.14 1.33 17.22
CA ARG A 54 -13.27 2.24 17.44
C ARG A 54 -13.12 3.57 16.70
N ALA A 55 -11.92 4.14 16.69
CA ALA A 55 -11.65 5.38 15.94
C ALA A 55 -11.82 5.21 14.42
N LEU A 56 -11.68 3.98 13.91
CA LEU A 56 -11.91 3.62 12.52
C LEU A 56 -13.34 3.11 12.24
N GLY A 57 -14.22 3.11 13.25
CA GLY A 57 -15.59 2.58 13.12
C GLY A 57 -15.67 1.05 13.00
N LEU A 58 -14.61 0.33 13.36
CA LEU A 58 -14.55 -1.14 13.32
C LEU A 58 -15.03 -1.72 14.65
N SER A 59 -15.97 -2.66 14.59
CA SER A 59 -16.46 -3.39 15.76
C SER A 59 -15.47 -4.46 16.24
N GLU A 60 -15.58 -4.85 17.51
CA GLU A 60 -14.76 -5.94 18.06
C GLU A 60 -15.02 -7.27 17.37
N ASP A 61 -16.28 -7.54 17.00
CA ASP A 61 -16.68 -8.74 16.27
C ASP A 61 -16.03 -8.79 14.87
N GLU A 62 -15.99 -7.66 14.15
CA GLU A 62 -15.29 -7.57 12.86
C GLU A 62 -13.79 -7.84 13.01
N CYS A 63 -13.15 -7.23 14.01
CA CYS A 63 -11.73 -7.47 14.30
C CYS A 63 -11.43 -8.95 14.62
N ALA A 64 -12.38 -9.69 15.18
CA ALA A 64 -12.20 -11.11 15.52
C ALA A 64 -12.37 -12.06 14.32
N THR A 65 -12.81 -11.58 13.15
CA THR A 65 -13.06 -12.43 11.98
C THR A 65 -11.77 -12.92 11.29
N GLU A 66 -11.86 -14.08 10.64
CA GLU A 66 -10.82 -14.55 9.72
C GLU A 66 -10.62 -13.58 8.54
N ALA A 67 -11.69 -12.93 8.08
CA ALA A 67 -11.64 -11.97 6.98
C ALA A 67 -10.79 -10.74 7.34
N PHE A 68 -10.90 -10.23 8.56
CA PHE A 68 -10.06 -9.14 9.07
C PHE A 68 -8.59 -9.54 9.05
N ALA A 69 -8.25 -10.68 9.67
CA ALA A 69 -6.86 -11.16 9.71
C ALA A 69 -6.29 -11.39 8.30
N ALA A 70 -7.10 -11.94 7.39
CA ALA A 70 -6.68 -12.22 6.02
C ALA A 70 -6.49 -10.95 5.17
N PHE A 71 -7.39 -9.98 5.28
CA PHE A 71 -7.29 -8.70 4.58
C PHE A 71 -6.00 -7.95 4.97
N PHE A 72 -5.74 -7.78 6.28
CA PHE A 72 -4.53 -7.13 6.76
C PHE A 72 -3.25 -7.95 6.56
N ALA A 73 -3.38 -9.24 6.21
CA ALA A 73 -2.28 -10.10 5.77
C ALA A 73 -2.06 -10.09 4.25
N GLY A 74 -2.79 -9.25 3.50
CA GLY A 74 -2.61 -9.04 2.07
C GLY A 74 -3.63 -9.72 1.16
N GLU A 75 -4.65 -10.41 1.69
CA GLU A 75 -5.74 -10.98 0.90
C GLU A 75 -6.78 -9.88 0.56
N GLN A 76 -6.40 -8.95 -0.31
CA GLN A 76 -7.18 -7.75 -0.65
C GLN A 76 -8.59 -8.07 -1.16
N GLU A 77 -8.78 -9.21 -1.84
CA GLU A 77 -10.09 -9.65 -2.37
C GLU A 77 -11.17 -9.84 -1.30
N ARG A 78 -10.79 -9.93 -0.01
CA ARG A 78 -11.73 -9.95 1.12
C ARG A 78 -12.55 -8.67 1.24
N VAL A 79 -12.02 -7.54 0.76
CA VAL A 79 -12.70 -6.24 0.75
C VAL A 79 -12.53 -5.63 -0.63
N LYS A 80 -13.43 -5.98 -1.55
CA LYS A 80 -13.32 -5.66 -2.99
C LYS A 80 -13.39 -4.18 -3.28
N GLU A 81 -14.02 -3.43 -2.39
CA GLU A 81 -14.19 -1.99 -2.46
C GLU A 81 -12.85 -1.27 -2.26
N LEU A 82 -11.87 -1.91 -1.61
CA LEU A 82 -10.58 -1.33 -1.28
C LEU A 82 -9.52 -1.65 -2.33
N GLN A 83 -8.77 -0.62 -2.70
CA GLN A 83 -7.71 -0.69 -3.70
C GLN A 83 -6.37 -0.38 -3.05
N SER A 84 -5.34 -1.10 -3.46
CA SER A 84 -3.99 -0.89 -2.95
C SER A 84 -3.05 -0.22 -3.94
N TRP A 85 -2.15 0.59 -3.39
CA TRP A 85 -1.13 1.28 -4.15
C TRP A 85 0.15 1.47 -3.32
N CYS A 86 1.26 1.69 -4.04
CA CYS A 86 2.52 2.16 -3.48
C CYS A 86 2.79 3.57 -3.99
N THR A 87 3.36 4.42 -3.13
CA THR A 87 3.72 5.79 -3.46
C THR A 87 5.22 5.84 -3.78
N PRO A 88 5.65 6.23 -5.00
CA PRO A 88 7.03 6.54 -5.29
C PRO A 88 7.40 7.89 -4.65
N TYR A 89 8.62 8.00 -4.11
CA TYR A 89 9.12 9.26 -3.56
C TYR A 89 10.64 9.33 -3.64
N ALA A 90 11.19 10.54 -3.76
CA ALA A 90 12.63 10.76 -3.67
C ALA A 90 13.07 10.80 -2.20
N LEU A 91 14.25 10.24 -1.90
CA LEU A 91 14.84 10.35 -0.57
C LEU A 91 15.72 11.60 -0.45
N SER A 92 15.49 12.35 0.63
CA SER A 92 16.40 13.37 1.11
C SER A 92 16.88 13.01 2.51
N ILE A 93 18.20 12.92 2.69
CA ILE A 93 18.84 12.64 3.98
C ILE A 93 19.73 13.85 4.30
N MET A 94 19.49 14.48 5.46
CA MET A 94 20.20 15.70 5.89
C MET A 94 20.16 16.82 4.82
N GLY A 95 19.01 16.96 4.14
CA GLY A 95 18.79 17.99 3.12
C GLY A 95 19.47 17.73 1.78
N ARG A 96 20.01 16.52 1.55
CA ARG A 96 20.67 16.15 0.29
C ARG A 96 19.92 15.02 -0.42
N PRO A 97 19.79 15.06 -1.75
CA PRO A 97 19.29 13.91 -2.52
C PRO A 97 20.14 12.68 -2.20
N TYR A 98 19.47 11.57 -1.95
CA TYR A 98 20.14 10.33 -1.58
C TYR A 98 19.81 9.23 -2.59
N PHE A 99 20.83 8.73 -3.29
CA PHE A 99 20.67 7.70 -4.33
C PHE A 99 21.48 6.42 -4.04
N ASN A 100 22.29 6.40 -2.99
CA ASN A 100 23.27 5.33 -2.76
C ASN A 100 22.62 3.95 -2.57
N ASN A 101 21.41 3.90 -2.00
CA ASN A 101 20.66 2.65 -1.80
C ASN A 101 19.63 2.41 -2.91
N CYS A 102 19.62 3.24 -3.96
CA CYS A 102 18.77 3.02 -5.11
C CYS A 102 19.43 1.96 -5.99
N PRO A 103 18.77 0.82 -6.26
CA PRO A 103 19.35 -0.24 -7.10
C PRO A 103 19.65 0.22 -8.54
N PHE A 104 19.09 1.36 -8.96
CA PHE A 104 19.30 1.96 -10.28
C PHE A 104 20.26 3.16 -10.27
N GLY A 105 20.76 3.58 -9.11
CA GLY A 105 21.74 4.66 -8.96
C GLY A 105 21.23 6.08 -9.32
N ASN A 106 19.93 6.26 -9.57
CA ASN A 106 19.37 7.52 -10.09
C ASN A 106 18.17 8.05 -9.28
N GLY A 107 17.84 7.43 -8.15
CA GLY A 107 16.72 7.83 -7.30
C GLY A 107 15.33 7.32 -7.70
N ASN A 108 15.16 6.70 -8.87
CA ASN A 108 13.85 6.22 -9.35
C ASN A 108 13.41 4.86 -8.76
N GLY A 109 14.11 4.37 -7.73
CA GLY A 109 13.85 3.09 -7.09
C GLY A 109 13.30 3.21 -5.67
N TYR A 110 12.93 4.41 -5.24
CA TYR A 110 12.41 4.67 -3.90
C TYR A 110 10.90 4.86 -3.90
N GLY A 111 10.31 4.50 -2.76
CA GLY A 111 8.88 4.47 -2.55
C GLY A 111 8.55 3.47 -1.44
N ASP A 112 7.27 3.12 -1.34
CA ASP A 112 6.76 2.11 -0.41
C ASP A 112 7.20 0.68 -0.82
N GLY A 113 8.49 0.35 -0.67
CA GLY A 113 9.03 -0.97 -1.09
C GLY A 113 8.72 -2.13 -0.14
N ARG A 114 8.19 -1.83 1.05
CA ARG A 114 7.82 -2.81 2.09
C ARG A 114 6.52 -2.46 2.82
N ALA A 115 5.78 -1.50 2.29
CA ALA A 115 4.51 -1.03 2.79
C ALA A 115 3.58 -0.83 1.60
N ILE A 116 2.28 -0.87 1.83
CA ILE A 116 1.26 -0.70 0.80
C ILE A 116 0.13 0.07 1.46
N SER A 117 -0.35 1.13 0.81
CA SER A 117 -1.62 1.75 1.18
C SER A 117 -2.74 0.85 0.68
N ILE A 118 -3.71 0.52 1.55
CA ILE A 118 -4.79 -0.43 1.24
C ILE A 118 -6.17 0.24 1.14
N GLY A 119 -6.23 1.56 1.24
CA GLY A 119 -7.48 2.31 1.23
C GLY A 119 -7.35 3.70 1.82
N GLU A 120 -8.32 4.55 1.50
CA GLU A 120 -8.59 5.84 2.15
C GLU A 120 -9.96 5.75 2.82
N VAL A 121 -10.03 6.21 4.07
CA VAL A 121 -11.27 6.20 4.86
C VAL A 121 -11.48 7.57 5.51
N VAL A 122 -12.73 8.04 5.47
CA VAL A 122 -13.17 9.21 6.23
C VAL A 122 -13.89 8.67 7.45
N VAL A 123 -13.42 9.08 8.64
CA VAL A 123 -13.85 8.61 9.96
C VAL A 123 -14.36 9.76 10.79
#